data_AF-A0A4P9XX64-F1
#
_entry.id   AF-A0A4P9XX64-F1
#
_cell.length_a   1.000
_cell.length_b   1.000
_cell.length_c   1.000
_cell.angle_alpha   90.00
_cell.angle_beta   90.00
_cell.angle_gamma   90.00
#
_symmetry.space_group_name_H-M   'P 1'
#
loop_
_entity.id
_entity.type
_entity.pdbx_description
1 polymer ?
#
loop_
_entity_poly.entity_id
_entity_poly.type
_entity_poly.pdbx_seq_one_letter_code
_entity_poly.pdbx_strand_id
1 'polypeptide(L)'
;MADAKKNQVQGFVTDLLAGGISAAVSKTAVAPIERVKLLLQVQAASTQIAADKQYKGIIDAFVRIPKEQGMGSFWRGNLSNVIRYFPTQALNFAFKDKYKQIFQRWDAKTDFWKFFAGNLASGGAAGATSLLFVYPLDFARTRMAVDVGKGKERQFTGLGQCISSIYKKDGFRGVYQGFNISVAGIIVYRAAYFGGFDTAKSMLIKDPKKATFWQNWAIAQVVTTGAGIISYPFDTVRRRMMMQAGRGEILYTSTMDCWRKLAAAEGYRAFFKGAFSNILRGTGGALVLAFYDELQKIIKKSTA
;
A
#
# COMPACT_ATOMS: atom_id res chain seq x y z
N MET A 1 -6.77 -33.47 -21.00
CA MET A 1 -6.42 -32.87 -19.68
C MET A 1 -5.13 -32.05 -19.71
N ALA A 2 -4.06 -32.48 -20.42
CA ALA A 2 -2.81 -31.73 -20.54
C ALA A 2 -2.97 -30.37 -21.24
N ASP A 3 -3.74 -30.31 -22.33
CA ASP A 3 -3.97 -29.06 -23.08
C ASP A 3 -4.81 -28.04 -22.31
N ALA A 4 -5.79 -28.50 -21.52
CA ALA A 4 -6.57 -27.63 -20.64
C ALA A 4 -5.68 -26.98 -19.55
N LYS A 5 -4.74 -27.76 -18.99
CA LYS A 5 -3.79 -27.28 -17.98
C LYS A 5 -2.76 -26.33 -18.60
N LYS A 6 -2.29 -26.61 -19.82
CA LYS A 6 -1.39 -25.75 -20.60
C LYS A 6 -2.05 -24.41 -20.95
N ASN A 7 -3.30 -24.42 -21.42
CA ASN A 7 -4.06 -23.22 -21.74
C ASN A 7 -4.34 -22.37 -20.49
N GLN A 8 -4.62 -23.01 -19.34
CA GLN A 8 -4.81 -22.31 -18.08
C GLN A 8 -3.52 -21.62 -17.59
N VAL A 9 -2.37 -22.29 -17.70
CA VAL A 9 -1.07 -21.71 -17.34
C VAL A 9 -0.71 -20.55 -18.28
N GLN A 10 -0.94 -20.70 -19.58
CA GLN A 10 -0.66 -19.64 -20.56
C GLN A 10 -1.56 -18.41 -20.34
N GLY A 11 -2.85 -18.61 -20.04
CA GLY A 11 -3.76 -17.54 -19.65
C GLY A 11 -3.28 -16.81 -18.39
N PHE A 12 -2.91 -17.56 -17.35
CA PHE A 12 -2.38 -16.99 -16.11
C PHE A 12 -1.11 -16.14 -16.34
N VAL A 13 -0.15 -16.64 -17.11
CA VAL A 13 1.09 -15.91 -17.40
C VAL A 13 0.80 -14.62 -18.17
N THR A 14 -0.11 -14.67 -19.14
CA THR A 14 -0.52 -13.50 -19.93
C THR A 14 -1.18 -12.45 -19.03
N ASP A 15 -2.12 -12.85 -18.17
CA ASP A 15 -2.80 -11.96 -17.23
C ASP A 15 -1.84 -11.38 -16.17
N LEU A 16 -0.90 -12.20 -15.69
CA LEU A 16 0.13 -11.79 -14.73
C LEU A 16 1.05 -10.72 -15.33
N LEU A 17 1.50 -10.90 -16.57
CA LEU A 17 2.37 -9.94 -17.27
C LEU A 17 1.62 -8.66 -17.62
N ALA A 18 0.42 -8.77 -18.19
CA ALA A 18 -0.41 -7.61 -18.54
C ALA A 18 -0.77 -6.78 -17.29
N GLY A 19 -1.24 -7.45 -16.23
CA GLY A 19 -1.51 -6.80 -14.96
C GLY A 19 -0.24 -6.24 -14.31
N GLY A 20 0.90 -6.92 -14.46
CA GLY A 20 2.20 -6.48 -13.94
C GLY A 20 2.71 -5.20 -14.61
N ILE A 21 2.61 -5.11 -15.93
CA ILE A 21 2.97 -3.91 -16.70
C ILE A 21 2.03 -2.75 -16.33
N SER A 22 0.72 -2.98 -16.32
CA SER A 22 -0.27 -1.97 -15.94
C SER A 22 -0.02 -1.44 -14.52
N ALA A 23 0.24 -2.35 -13.57
CA ALA A 23 0.59 -1.99 -12.21
C ALA A 23 1.92 -1.23 -12.14
N ALA A 24 2.94 -1.61 -12.92
CA ALA A 24 4.22 -0.93 -12.96
C ALA A 24 4.09 0.51 -13.46
N VAL A 25 3.33 0.72 -14.54
CA VAL A 25 3.05 2.05 -15.11
C VAL A 25 2.32 2.92 -14.09
N SER A 26 1.19 2.44 -13.54
CA SER A 26 0.39 3.17 -12.56
C SER A 26 1.22 3.55 -11.32
N LYS A 27 1.96 2.59 -10.77
CA LYS A 27 2.83 2.80 -9.60
C LYS A 27 3.95 3.78 -9.85
N THR A 28 4.53 3.76 -11.05
CA THR A 28 5.62 4.67 -11.43
C THR A 28 5.10 6.09 -11.65
N ALA A 29 3.91 6.24 -12.23
CA ALA A 29 3.26 7.54 -12.40
C ALA A 29 2.97 8.23 -11.04
N VAL A 30 2.51 7.47 -10.04
CA VAL A 30 2.19 8.03 -8.71
C VAL A 30 3.35 7.97 -7.70
N ALA A 31 4.52 7.45 -8.09
CA ALA A 31 5.67 7.35 -7.19
C ALA A 31 6.10 8.70 -6.57
N PRO A 32 6.09 9.85 -7.30
CA PRO A 32 6.44 11.14 -6.72
C PRO A 32 5.54 11.55 -5.55
N ILE A 33 4.22 11.49 -5.70
CA ILE A 33 3.26 11.83 -4.63
C ILE A 33 3.31 10.80 -3.50
N GLU A 34 3.54 9.53 -3.81
CA GLU A 34 3.70 8.49 -2.80
C GLU A 34 4.96 8.71 -1.94
N ARG A 35 6.05 9.20 -2.55
CA ARG A 35 7.25 9.57 -1.81
C ARG A 35 7.00 10.76 -0.88
N VAL A 36 6.34 11.81 -1.37
CA VAL A 36 5.95 12.97 -0.55
C VAL A 36 5.09 12.53 0.63
N LYS A 37 4.10 11.65 0.40
CA LYS A 37 3.29 11.03 1.46
C LYS A 37 4.18 10.40 2.53
N LEU A 38 5.09 9.50 2.14
CA LEU A 38 5.94 8.76 3.08
C LEU A 38 6.85 9.70 3.87
N LEU A 39 7.47 10.70 3.23
CA LEU A 39 8.29 11.70 3.91
C LEU A 39 7.49 12.46 4.97
N LEU A 40 6.33 13.02 4.62
CA LEU A 40 5.49 13.75 5.57
C LEU A 40 5.03 12.86 6.74
N GLN A 41 4.78 11.58 6.48
CA GLN A 41 4.27 10.62 7.48
C GLN A 41 5.34 10.21 8.51
N VAL A 42 6.62 10.10 8.11
CA VAL A 42 7.69 9.57 8.99
C VAL A 42 8.84 10.52 9.28
N GLN A 43 8.88 11.72 8.71
CA GLN A 43 10.01 12.65 8.88
C GLN A 43 10.37 12.94 10.34
N ALA A 44 9.41 12.97 11.26
CA ALA A 44 9.69 13.17 12.68
C ALA A 44 10.43 11.99 13.35
N ALA A 45 10.44 10.82 12.71
CA ALA A 45 11.23 9.67 13.12
C ALA A 45 12.47 9.47 12.22
N SER A 46 12.82 10.43 11.36
CA SER A 46 14.03 10.36 10.54
C SER A 46 15.27 10.74 11.35
N THR A 47 16.40 10.08 11.08
CA THR A 47 17.72 10.47 11.63
C THR A 47 18.46 11.46 10.72
N GLN A 48 18.00 11.65 9.49
CA GLN A 48 18.63 12.52 8.49
C GLN A 48 17.94 13.89 8.38
N ILE A 49 16.74 14.04 8.93
CA ILE A 49 15.95 15.28 8.85
C ILE A 49 15.90 15.89 10.25
N ALA A 50 16.61 17.00 10.43
CA ALA A 50 16.53 17.79 11.65
C ALA A 50 15.11 18.39 11.83
N ALA A 51 14.70 18.65 13.07
CA ALA A 51 13.35 19.10 13.40
C ALA A 51 12.95 20.41 12.68
N ASP A 52 13.89 21.34 12.56
CA ASP A 52 13.76 22.62 11.86
C ASP A 52 13.73 22.48 10.32
N LYS A 53 14.22 21.35 9.79
CA LYS A 53 14.29 21.06 8.35
C LYS A 53 13.15 20.16 7.85
N GLN A 54 12.18 19.83 8.69
CA GLN A 54 11.01 19.06 8.28
C GLN A 54 10.24 19.77 7.16
N TYR A 55 9.69 18.98 6.23
CA TYR A 55 8.84 19.46 5.17
C TYR A 55 7.53 19.97 5.74
N LYS A 56 7.17 21.20 5.37
CA LYS A 56 5.98 21.90 5.88
C LYS A 56 4.69 21.37 5.27
N GLY A 57 4.77 20.71 4.12
CA GLY A 57 3.62 20.17 3.42
C GLY A 57 3.97 19.62 2.04
N ILE A 58 2.94 19.34 1.24
CA ILE A 58 3.08 18.70 -0.07
C ILE A 58 3.86 19.59 -1.04
N ILE A 59 3.49 20.86 -1.15
CA ILE A 59 4.13 21.81 -2.07
C ILE A 59 5.60 22.02 -1.69
N ASP A 60 5.86 22.26 -0.39
CA ASP A 60 7.23 22.40 0.13
C ASP A 60 8.10 21.18 -0.20
N ALA A 61 7.56 19.97 -0.02
CA ALA A 61 8.26 18.74 -0.39
C ALA A 61 8.53 18.63 -1.89
N PHE A 62 7.55 18.94 -2.75
CA PHE A 62 7.76 18.90 -4.21
C PHE A 62 8.79 19.92 -4.71
N VAL A 63 8.89 21.09 -4.07
CA VAL A 63 9.87 22.11 -4.42
C VAL A 63 11.27 21.76 -3.91
N ARG A 64 11.36 21.25 -2.67
CA ARG A 64 12.63 21.00 -2.00
C ARG A 64 13.31 19.72 -2.44
N ILE A 65 12.58 18.60 -2.59
CA ILE A 65 13.14 17.30 -2.99
C ILE A 65 14.06 17.37 -4.22
N PRO A 66 13.66 17.97 -5.36
CA PRO A 66 14.51 18.00 -6.54
C PRO A 66 15.77 18.86 -6.33
N LYS A 67 15.68 19.96 -5.56
CA LYS A 67 16.83 20.80 -5.19
C LYS A 67 17.77 20.08 -4.21
N GLU A 68 17.18 19.40 -3.24
CA GLU A 68 17.86 18.72 -2.14
C GLU A 68 18.35 17.32 -2.48
N GLN A 69 17.95 16.69 -3.58
CA GLN A 69 18.35 15.31 -3.90
C GLN A 69 18.41 14.97 -5.39
N GLY A 70 17.97 15.89 -6.27
CA GLY A 70 17.84 15.67 -7.71
C GLY A 70 16.48 15.13 -8.13
N MET A 71 16.08 15.37 -9.38
CA MET A 71 14.74 15.04 -9.89
C MET A 71 14.43 13.52 -9.83
N GLY A 72 15.41 12.68 -10.17
CA GLY A 72 15.24 11.22 -10.12
C GLY A 72 14.96 10.66 -8.72
N SER A 73 15.18 11.45 -7.66
CA SER A 73 14.93 11.01 -6.29
C SER A 73 13.44 10.76 -6.00
N PHE A 74 12.50 11.36 -6.74
CA PHE A 74 11.07 11.09 -6.58
C PHE A 74 10.71 9.60 -6.71
N TRP A 75 11.47 8.83 -7.49
CA TRP A 75 11.26 7.39 -7.70
C TRP A 75 12.09 6.52 -6.76
N ARG A 76 12.70 7.09 -5.72
CA ARG A 76 13.50 6.33 -4.77
C ARG A 76 12.64 5.26 -4.07
N GLY A 77 13.07 4.01 -4.19
CA GLY A 77 12.34 2.84 -3.70
C GLY A 77 11.22 2.34 -4.61
N ASN A 78 10.96 2.96 -5.77
CA ASN A 78 9.89 2.51 -6.68
C ASN A 78 10.13 1.11 -7.27
N LEU A 79 11.39 0.69 -7.44
CA LEU A 79 11.72 -0.67 -7.90
C LEU A 79 11.06 -1.74 -7.02
N SER A 80 11.12 -1.59 -5.70
CA SER A 80 10.45 -2.49 -4.76
C SER A 80 8.93 -2.50 -4.94
N ASN A 81 8.33 -1.35 -5.28
CA ASN A 81 6.89 -1.24 -5.52
C ASN A 81 6.45 -2.03 -6.76
N VAL A 82 7.26 -2.00 -7.82
CA VAL A 82 7.03 -2.74 -9.07
C VAL A 82 7.22 -4.24 -8.85
N ILE A 83 8.39 -4.64 -8.31
CA ILE A 83 8.72 -6.06 -8.06
C ILE A 83 7.65 -6.73 -7.20
N ARG A 84 7.16 -6.04 -6.17
CA ARG A 84 6.19 -6.58 -5.21
C ARG A 84 4.89 -7.07 -5.85
N TYR A 85 4.50 -6.54 -7.02
CA TYR A 85 3.27 -6.98 -7.70
C TYR A 85 3.30 -8.48 -7.99
N PHE A 86 4.36 -8.98 -8.60
CA PHE A 86 4.47 -10.37 -9.05
C PHE A 86 4.33 -11.41 -7.91
N PRO A 87 5.11 -11.37 -6.81
CA PRO A 87 4.95 -12.33 -5.72
C PRO A 87 3.61 -12.16 -5.01
N THR A 88 3.08 -10.93 -4.92
CA THR A 88 1.74 -10.73 -4.33
C THR A 88 0.67 -11.42 -5.16
N GLN A 89 0.73 -11.33 -6.50
CA GLN A 89 -0.25 -12.00 -7.36
C GLN A 89 -0.09 -13.52 -7.35
N ALA A 90 1.14 -14.04 -7.32
CA ALA A 90 1.39 -15.47 -7.17
C ALA A 90 0.77 -16.02 -5.87
N LEU A 91 0.95 -15.30 -4.76
CA LEU A 91 0.38 -15.68 -3.45
C LEU A 91 -1.15 -15.54 -3.43
N ASN A 92 -1.69 -14.49 -4.05
CA ASN A 92 -3.14 -14.36 -4.21
C ASN A 92 -3.72 -15.54 -5.00
N PHE A 93 -3.09 -15.92 -6.11
CA PHE A 93 -3.51 -17.06 -6.92
C PHE A 93 -3.45 -18.37 -6.12
N ALA A 94 -2.41 -18.57 -5.32
CA ALA A 94 -2.24 -19.78 -4.51
C ALA A 94 -3.23 -19.88 -3.33
N PHE A 95 -3.50 -18.77 -2.62
CA PHE A 95 -4.14 -18.82 -1.30
C PHE A 95 -5.52 -18.17 -1.21
N LYS A 96 -5.89 -17.26 -2.12
CA LYS A 96 -7.14 -16.49 -2.00
C LYS A 96 -8.36 -17.40 -1.97
N ASP A 97 -8.45 -18.36 -2.89
CA ASP A 97 -9.62 -19.25 -2.97
C ASP A 97 -9.64 -20.27 -1.83
N LYS A 98 -8.47 -20.71 -1.36
CA LYS A 98 -8.35 -21.56 -0.16
C LYS A 98 -8.91 -20.86 1.08
N TYR A 99 -8.52 -19.60 1.32
CA TYR A 99 -9.06 -18.83 2.44
C TYR A 99 -10.55 -18.51 2.29
N LYS A 100 -11.05 -18.32 1.07
CA LYS A 100 -12.49 -18.19 0.85
C LYS A 100 -13.23 -19.47 1.20
N GLN A 101 -12.76 -20.63 0.74
CA GLN A 101 -13.37 -21.92 1.07
C GLN A 101 -13.37 -22.22 2.58
N ILE A 102 -12.31 -21.82 3.28
CA ILE A 102 -12.22 -22.02 4.73
C ILE A 102 -13.20 -21.10 5.48
N PHE A 103 -13.24 -19.81 5.14
CA PHE A 103 -13.89 -18.79 5.96
C PHE A 103 -15.22 -18.23 5.41
N GLN A 104 -15.49 -18.33 4.10
CA GLN A 104 -16.74 -17.84 3.47
C GLN A 104 -17.74 -18.99 3.29
N ARG A 105 -18.25 -19.52 4.41
CA ARG A 105 -19.23 -20.63 4.43
C ARG A 105 -20.68 -20.18 4.56
N TRP A 106 -20.91 -18.89 4.80
CA TRP A 106 -22.22 -18.32 5.07
C TRP A 106 -22.68 -17.42 3.93
N ASP A 107 -23.99 -17.29 3.74
CA ASP A 107 -24.57 -16.42 2.72
C ASP A 107 -24.72 -14.98 3.24
N ALA A 108 -24.46 -14.01 2.37
CA ALA A 108 -24.49 -12.59 2.72
C ALA A 108 -25.91 -12.07 3.03
N LYS A 109 -26.96 -12.73 2.52
CA LYS A 109 -28.36 -12.32 2.69
C LYS A 109 -29.01 -12.98 3.90
N THR A 110 -28.66 -14.23 4.22
CA THR A 110 -29.26 -14.97 5.35
C THR A 110 -28.51 -14.74 6.65
N ASP A 111 -27.18 -14.68 6.61
CA ASP A 111 -26.29 -14.67 7.78
C ASP A 111 -25.23 -13.55 7.66
N PHE A 112 -25.67 -12.32 7.40
CA PHE A 112 -24.80 -11.18 7.10
C PHE A 112 -23.59 -11.05 8.03
N TRP A 113 -23.79 -11.10 9.35
CA TRP A 113 -22.69 -10.93 10.31
C TRP A 113 -21.67 -12.08 10.27
N LYS A 114 -22.11 -13.32 10.04
CA LYS A 114 -21.21 -14.47 9.87
C LYS A 114 -20.46 -14.39 8.55
N PHE A 115 -21.14 -14.01 7.47
CA PHE A 115 -20.51 -13.75 6.17
C PHE A 115 -19.46 -12.63 6.28
N PHE A 116 -19.81 -11.52 6.94
CA PHE A 116 -18.92 -10.38 7.14
C PHE A 116 -17.68 -10.79 7.95
N ALA A 117 -17.86 -11.46 9.08
CA ALA A 117 -16.75 -11.98 9.88
C ALA A 117 -15.87 -12.96 9.08
N GLY A 118 -16.48 -13.88 8.34
CA GLY A 118 -15.79 -14.81 7.45
C GLY A 118 -14.98 -14.11 6.35
N ASN A 119 -15.53 -13.06 5.76
CA ASN A 119 -14.85 -12.25 4.74
C ASN A 119 -13.68 -11.45 5.33
N LEU A 120 -13.82 -10.92 6.55
CA LEU A 120 -12.72 -10.27 7.28
C LEU A 120 -11.62 -11.26 7.63
N ALA A 121 -11.96 -12.44 8.14
CA ALA A 121 -11.00 -13.50 8.47
C ALA A 121 -10.27 -14.00 7.23
N SER A 122 -11.00 -14.28 6.15
CA SER A 122 -10.45 -14.65 4.84
C SER A 122 -9.47 -13.59 4.33
N GLY A 123 -9.88 -12.33 4.44
CA GLY A 123 -9.08 -11.20 3.98
C GLY A 123 -7.84 -10.91 4.81
N GLY A 124 -7.97 -10.99 6.13
CA GLY A 124 -6.88 -10.84 7.09
C GLY A 124 -5.86 -11.96 6.93
N ALA A 125 -6.31 -13.22 6.83
CA ALA A 125 -5.44 -14.38 6.61
C ALA A 125 -4.70 -14.30 5.27
N ALA A 126 -5.41 -14.04 4.17
CA ALA A 126 -4.78 -13.87 2.86
C ALA A 126 -3.78 -12.70 2.84
N GLY A 127 -4.11 -11.60 3.51
CA GLY A 127 -3.23 -10.44 3.65
C GLY A 127 -1.99 -10.74 4.48
N ALA A 128 -2.14 -11.42 5.63
CA ALA A 128 -1.05 -11.81 6.50
C ALA A 128 -0.09 -12.79 5.82
N THR A 129 -0.62 -13.81 5.14
CA THR A 129 0.19 -14.76 4.36
C THR A 129 0.92 -14.07 3.24
N SER A 130 0.27 -13.16 2.50
CA SER A 130 0.96 -12.37 1.47
C SER A 130 2.09 -11.54 2.07
N LEU A 131 1.81 -10.81 3.16
CA LEU A 131 2.81 -10.01 3.86
C LEU A 131 3.95 -10.87 4.38
N LEU A 132 3.72 -12.10 4.85
CA LEU A 132 4.79 -12.97 5.34
C LEU A 132 5.93 -13.13 4.32
N PHE A 133 5.64 -13.07 3.02
CA PHE A 133 6.66 -13.14 1.97
C PHE A 133 7.07 -11.78 1.43
N VAL A 134 6.12 -10.84 1.27
CA VAL A 134 6.39 -9.57 0.57
C VAL A 134 6.69 -8.40 1.50
N TYR A 135 6.58 -8.57 2.82
CA TYR A 135 6.85 -7.50 3.79
C TYR A 135 8.28 -6.93 3.69
N PRO A 136 9.34 -7.72 3.46
CA PRO A 136 10.69 -7.17 3.26
C PRO A 136 10.76 -6.15 2.10
N LEU A 137 9.98 -6.38 1.04
CA LEU A 137 9.88 -5.44 -0.09
C LEU A 137 9.17 -4.15 0.33
N ASP A 138 8.06 -4.25 1.07
CA ASP A 138 7.35 -3.08 1.62
C ASP A 138 8.23 -2.27 2.59
N PHE A 139 8.99 -2.97 3.44
CA PHE A 139 9.92 -2.40 4.38
C PHE A 139 11.02 -1.62 3.66
N ALA A 140 11.75 -2.27 2.76
CA ALA A 140 12.86 -1.65 2.04
C ALA A 140 12.38 -0.50 1.15
N ARG A 141 11.20 -0.64 0.54
CA ARG A 141 10.54 0.45 -0.19
C ARG A 141 10.37 1.68 0.68
N THR A 142 9.82 1.50 1.89
CA THR A 142 9.58 2.60 2.84
C THR A 142 10.88 3.26 3.24
N ARG A 143 11.87 2.46 3.64
CA ARG A 143 13.18 2.93 4.10
C ARG A 143 13.95 3.67 3.03
N MET A 144 13.91 3.20 1.79
CA MET A 144 14.54 3.91 0.68
C MET A 144 13.78 5.18 0.31
N ALA A 145 12.45 5.19 0.32
CA ALA A 145 11.68 6.38 -0.07
C ALA A 145 11.93 7.58 0.85
N VAL A 146 12.18 7.30 2.14
CA VAL A 146 12.36 8.30 3.19
C VAL A 146 13.83 8.61 3.48
N ASP A 147 14.77 7.91 2.82
CA ASP A 147 16.19 8.24 2.81
C ASP A 147 16.39 9.51 1.97
N VAL A 148 16.77 10.59 2.66
CA VAL A 148 16.99 11.92 2.08
C VAL A 148 18.45 12.20 1.77
N GLY A 149 19.36 11.25 2.01
CA GLY A 149 20.79 11.44 1.79
C GLY A 149 21.16 11.60 0.31
N LYS A 150 22.15 12.45 0.02
CA LYS A 150 22.80 12.58 -1.29
C LYS A 150 24.12 11.79 -1.33
N GLY A 151 24.43 11.18 -2.49
CA GLY A 151 25.73 10.53 -2.72
C GLY A 151 26.11 9.54 -1.62
N LYS A 152 27.21 9.81 -0.90
CA LYS A 152 27.73 8.99 0.20
C LYS A 152 26.91 9.08 1.50
N GLU A 153 26.07 10.09 1.67
CA GLU A 153 25.20 10.26 2.84
C GLU A 153 23.93 9.39 2.79
N ARG A 154 23.74 8.63 1.70
CA ARG A 154 22.64 7.70 1.54
C ARG A 154 22.72 6.60 2.58
N GLN A 155 21.63 6.38 3.30
CA GLN A 155 21.52 5.26 4.22
C GLN A 155 21.53 3.93 3.46
N PHE A 156 20.86 3.89 2.29
CA PHE A 156 20.77 2.68 1.48
C PHE A 156 21.04 2.93 -0.01
N THR A 157 21.90 2.10 -0.61
CA THR A 157 22.23 2.16 -2.05
C THR A 157 21.19 1.45 -2.91
N GLY A 158 20.42 0.50 -2.35
CA GLY A 158 19.38 -0.22 -3.08
C GLY A 158 18.59 -1.21 -2.21
N LEU A 159 17.66 -1.91 -2.85
CA LEU A 159 16.75 -2.87 -2.20
C LEU A 159 17.49 -3.97 -1.43
N GLY A 160 18.41 -4.67 -2.10
CA GLY A 160 19.15 -5.77 -1.49
C GLY A 160 20.04 -5.31 -0.34
N GLN A 161 20.71 -4.17 -0.51
CA GLN A 161 21.57 -3.58 0.53
C GLN A 161 20.76 -3.06 1.73
N CYS A 162 19.55 -2.54 1.51
CA CYS A 162 18.63 -2.17 2.58
C CYS A 162 18.20 -3.39 3.41
N ILE A 163 17.74 -4.45 2.77
CA ILE A 163 17.30 -5.67 3.48
C ILE A 163 18.50 -6.31 4.20
N SER A 164 19.63 -6.47 3.51
CA SER A 164 20.83 -7.12 4.07
C SER A 164 21.41 -6.35 5.25
N SER A 165 21.54 -5.02 5.15
CA SER A 165 22.09 -4.20 6.23
C SER A 165 21.23 -4.22 7.49
N ILE A 166 19.90 -4.18 7.34
CA ILE A 166 18.98 -4.27 8.48
C ILE A 166 18.97 -5.68 9.05
N TYR A 167 18.96 -6.72 8.21
CA TYR A 167 19.01 -8.10 8.67
C TYR A 167 20.29 -8.40 9.46
N LYS A 168 21.45 -7.88 9.03
CA LYS A 168 22.71 -8.03 9.75
C LYS A 168 22.71 -7.33 11.13
N LYS A 169 21.97 -6.23 11.29
CA LYS A 169 21.90 -5.46 12.55
C LYS A 169 20.85 -5.98 13.52
N ASP A 170 19.64 -6.24 13.02
CA ASP A 170 18.44 -6.47 13.84
C ASP A 170 17.80 -7.84 13.58
N GLY A 171 18.41 -8.66 12.71
CA GLY A 171 17.89 -9.95 12.31
C GLY A 171 16.54 -9.87 11.59
N PHE A 172 15.80 -10.99 11.66
CA PHE A 172 14.47 -11.11 11.07
C PHE A 172 13.48 -10.09 11.65
N ARG A 173 13.55 -9.83 12.95
CA ARG A 173 12.66 -8.89 13.64
C ARG A 173 12.77 -7.47 13.07
N GLY A 174 13.97 -7.03 12.69
CA GLY A 174 14.17 -5.71 12.08
C GLY A 174 13.44 -5.53 10.75
N VAL A 175 13.55 -6.52 9.86
CA VAL A 175 12.93 -6.47 8.51
C VAL A 175 11.39 -6.55 8.60
N TYR A 176 10.86 -7.19 9.65
CA TYR A 176 9.41 -7.35 9.88
C TYR A 176 8.83 -6.38 10.92
N GLN A 177 9.57 -5.33 11.30
CA GLN A 177 9.08 -4.29 12.20
C GLN A 177 7.76 -3.67 11.68
N GLY A 178 6.70 -3.73 12.49
CA GLY A 178 5.36 -3.25 12.15
C GLY A 178 4.43 -4.29 11.50
N PHE A 179 4.83 -5.56 11.38
CA PHE A 179 3.99 -6.60 10.76
C PHE A 179 2.59 -6.72 11.40
N ASN A 180 2.53 -6.84 12.74
CA ASN A 180 1.26 -7.05 13.46
C ASN A 180 0.25 -5.92 13.22
N ILE A 181 0.70 -4.66 13.33
CA ILE A 181 -0.17 -3.50 13.09
C ILE A 181 -0.58 -3.38 11.62
N SER A 182 0.23 -3.92 10.70
CA SER A 182 -0.12 -4.00 9.28
C SER A 182 -1.28 -4.95 9.03
N VAL A 183 -1.26 -6.12 9.66
CA VAL A 183 -2.35 -7.10 9.56
C VAL A 183 -3.64 -6.53 10.17
N ALA A 184 -3.55 -5.91 11.35
CA ALA A 184 -4.69 -5.22 11.96
C ALA A 184 -5.25 -4.12 11.04
N GLY A 185 -4.36 -3.31 10.43
CA GLY A 185 -4.76 -2.28 9.47
C GLY A 185 -5.46 -2.84 8.23
N ILE A 186 -5.06 -4.01 7.73
CA ILE A 186 -5.76 -4.69 6.61
C ILE A 186 -7.19 -5.08 7.01
N ILE A 187 -7.38 -5.61 8.21
CA ILE A 187 -8.70 -6.01 8.72
C ILE A 187 -9.59 -4.77 8.85
N VAL A 188 -9.09 -3.69 9.47
CA VAL A 188 -9.83 -2.43 9.62
C VAL A 188 -10.17 -1.81 8.26
N TYR A 189 -9.21 -1.77 7.33
CA TYR A 189 -9.46 -1.28 5.98
C TYR A 189 -10.55 -2.09 5.28
N ARG A 190 -10.51 -3.43 5.37
CA ARG A 190 -11.53 -4.28 4.76
C ARG A 190 -12.89 -4.09 5.41
N ALA A 191 -12.97 -4.00 6.73
CA ALA A 191 -14.22 -3.77 7.45
C ALA A 191 -14.88 -2.46 7.00
N ALA A 192 -14.11 -1.39 6.97
CA ALA A 192 -14.58 -0.08 6.50
C ALA A 192 -14.94 -0.10 5.00
N TYR A 193 -14.16 -0.79 4.16
CA TYR A 193 -14.41 -0.88 2.73
C TYR A 193 -15.70 -1.64 2.43
N PHE A 194 -15.89 -2.84 2.98
CA PHE A 194 -17.09 -3.65 2.73
C PHE A 194 -18.35 -2.99 3.31
N GLY A 195 -18.30 -2.57 4.58
CA GLY A 195 -19.44 -1.86 5.20
C GLY A 195 -19.78 -0.56 4.46
N GLY A 196 -18.75 0.19 4.03
CA GLY A 196 -18.92 1.42 3.27
C GLY A 196 -19.45 1.20 1.85
N PHE A 197 -19.00 0.14 1.16
CA PHE A 197 -19.41 -0.14 -0.22
C PHE A 197 -20.89 -0.53 -0.32
N ASP A 198 -21.35 -1.39 0.58
CA ASP A 198 -22.73 -1.87 0.60
C ASP A 198 -23.70 -0.71 0.96
N THR A 199 -23.30 0.12 1.93
CA THR A 199 -24.05 1.33 2.32
C THR A 199 -24.05 2.37 1.19
N ALA A 200 -22.90 2.66 0.58
CA ALA A 200 -22.81 3.66 -0.48
C ALA A 200 -23.59 3.23 -1.74
N LYS A 201 -23.56 1.95 -2.11
CA LYS A 201 -24.35 1.45 -3.25
C LYS A 201 -25.85 1.54 -3.00
N SER A 202 -26.32 1.16 -1.81
CA SER A 202 -27.75 1.21 -1.47
C SER A 202 -28.28 2.63 -1.36
N MET A 203 -27.48 3.59 -0.88
CA MET A 203 -27.89 4.99 -0.76
C MET A 203 -27.80 5.77 -2.08
N LEU A 204 -26.77 5.52 -2.91
CA LEU A 204 -26.44 6.39 -4.06
C LEU A 204 -26.88 5.82 -5.41
N ILE A 205 -27.17 4.52 -5.52
CA ILE A 205 -27.61 3.91 -6.78
C ILE A 205 -29.00 3.32 -6.64
N LYS A 206 -29.98 3.91 -7.34
CA LYS A 206 -31.37 3.39 -7.41
C LYS A 206 -31.47 2.05 -8.15
N ASP A 207 -30.65 1.82 -9.18
CA ASP A 207 -30.53 0.52 -9.87
C ASP A 207 -29.04 0.15 -10.11
N PRO A 208 -28.44 -0.70 -9.26
CA PRO A 208 -27.04 -1.12 -9.36
C PRO A 208 -26.65 -1.72 -10.71
N LYS A 209 -27.60 -2.28 -11.45
CA LYS A 209 -27.35 -2.90 -12.76
C LYS A 209 -27.28 -1.88 -13.91
N LYS A 210 -27.73 -0.65 -13.70
CA LYS A 210 -27.71 0.44 -14.68
C LYS A 210 -26.68 1.54 -14.37
N ALA A 211 -25.86 1.35 -13.33
CA ALA A 211 -24.86 2.34 -12.94
C ALA A 211 -23.81 2.53 -14.05
N THR A 212 -23.55 3.79 -14.43
CA THR A 212 -22.51 4.13 -15.41
C THR A 212 -21.13 3.84 -14.85
N PHE A 213 -20.12 3.74 -15.73
CA PHE A 213 -18.72 3.59 -15.34
C PHE A 213 -18.30 4.65 -14.32
N TRP A 214 -18.64 5.93 -14.57
CA TRP A 214 -18.28 7.04 -13.69
C TRP A 214 -18.98 7.00 -12.33
N GLN A 215 -20.22 6.52 -12.27
CA GLN A 215 -20.92 6.31 -10.98
C GLN A 215 -20.25 5.22 -10.15
N ASN A 216 -19.93 4.07 -10.76
CA ASN A 216 -19.23 2.99 -10.09
C ASN A 216 -17.82 3.41 -9.65
N TRP A 217 -17.11 4.16 -10.49
CA TRP A 217 -15.80 4.71 -10.16
C TRP A 217 -15.87 5.69 -8.99
N ALA A 218 -16.81 6.64 -9.01
CA ALA A 218 -16.98 7.63 -7.95
C ALA A 218 -17.29 6.98 -6.60
N ILE A 219 -18.21 6.00 -6.57
CA ILE A 219 -18.52 5.25 -5.34
C ILE A 219 -17.30 4.48 -4.86
N ALA A 220 -16.60 3.79 -5.75
CA ALA A 220 -15.37 3.09 -5.40
C ALA A 220 -14.31 4.05 -4.82
N GLN A 221 -14.17 5.27 -5.37
CA GLN A 221 -13.25 6.28 -4.84
C GLN A 221 -13.66 6.78 -3.45
N VAL A 222 -14.94 7.10 -3.23
CA VAL A 222 -15.44 7.57 -1.93
C VAL A 222 -15.22 6.50 -0.87
N VAL A 223 -15.58 5.25 -1.16
CA VAL A 223 -15.43 4.13 -0.23
C VAL A 223 -13.97 3.82 0.04
N THR A 224 -13.13 3.79 -1.01
CA THR A 224 -11.68 3.56 -0.86
C THR A 224 -11.02 4.68 -0.05
N THR A 225 -11.43 5.93 -0.27
CA THR A 225 -10.94 7.09 0.47
C THR A 225 -11.36 7.01 1.94
N GLY A 226 -12.63 6.76 2.23
CA GLY A 226 -13.14 6.63 3.60
C GLY A 226 -12.46 5.49 4.35
N ALA A 227 -12.40 4.29 3.77
CA ALA A 227 -11.69 3.15 4.36
C ALA A 227 -10.19 3.42 4.54
N GLY A 228 -9.59 4.12 3.57
CA GLY A 228 -8.20 4.57 3.63
C GLY A 228 -7.92 5.52 4.78
N ILE A 229 -8.82 6.48 5.06
CA ILE A 229 -8.71 7.41 6.18
C ILE A 229 -8.89 6.68 7.52
N ILE A 230 -9.91 5.82 7.64
CA ILE A 230 -10.19 5.06 8.88
C ILE A 230 -9.00 4.16 9.27
N SER A 231 -8.39 3.49 8.29
CA SER A 231 -7.23 2.64 8.52
C SER A 231 -5.89 3.39 8.54
N TYR A 232 -5.88 4.68 8.21
CA TYR A 232 -4.64 5.46 8.05
C TYR A 232 -3.77 5.51 9.32
N PRO A 233 -4.33 5.65 10.54
CA PRO A 233 -3.54 5.60 11.77
C PRO A 233 -2.71 4.32 11.91
N PHE A 234 -3.22 3.17 11.45
CA PHE A 234 -2.51 1.89 11.44
C PHE A 234 -1.33 1.91 10.46
N ASP A 235 -1.51 2.51 9.27
CA ASP A 235 -0.41 2.71 8.32
C ASP A 235 0.65 3.65 8.91
N THR A 236 0.26 4.74 9.58
CA THR A 236 1.24 5.65 10.21
C THR A 236 2.08 4.95 11.27
N VAL A 237 1.45 4.22 12.20
CA VAL A 237 2.19 3.45 13.22
C VAL A 237 3.05 2.35 12.57
N ARG A 238 2.54 1.66 11.55
CA ARG A 238 3.34 0.71 10.76
C ARG A 238 4.62 1.36 10.24
N ARG A 239 4.52 2.51 9.56
CA ARG A 239 5.70 3.17 8.96
C ARG A 239 6.66 3.69 10.02
N ARG A 240 6.15 4.23 11.15
CA ARG A 240 6.99 4.66 12.28
C ARG A 240 7.76 3.48 12.90
N MET A 241 7.12 2.32 13.05
CA MET A 241 7.77 1.09 13.51
C MET A 241 8.85 0.63 12.53
N MET A 242 8.63 0.69 11.21
CA MET A 242 9.67 0.37 10.21
C MET A 242 10.92 1.27 10.33
N MET A 243 10.75 2.53 10.76
CA MET A 243 11.85 3.47 10.96
C MET A 243 12.71 3.13 12.19
N GLN A 244 12.20 2.35 13.13
CA GLN A 244 12.98 1.90 14.29
C GLN A 244 14.11 0.94 13.90
N ALA A 245 13.93 0.15 12.84
CA ALA A 245 14.91 -0.89 12.49
C ALA A 245 16.29 -0.31 12.11
N GLY A 246 17.36 -0.90 12.62
CA GLY A 246 18.75 -0.52 12.38
C GLY A 246 19.18 0.79 13.05
N ARG A 247 18.35 1.35 13.94
CA ARG A 247 18.72 2.48 14.81
C ARG A 247 19.40 1.94 16.08
N GLY A 248 20.44 2.63 16.54
CA GLY A 248 21.04 2.34 17.85
C GLY A 248 20.15 2.76 19.02
N GLU A 249 19.37 3.83 18.85
CA GLU A 249 18.42 4.31 19.85
C GLU A 249 17.01 3.72 19.65
N ILE A 250 16.38 3.29 20.73
CA ILE A 250 15.02 2.74 20.74
C ILE A 250 14.00 3.87 20.95
N LEU A 251 13.36 4.32 19.86
CA LEU A 251 12.23 5.26 19.94
C LEU A 251 10.96 4.54 20.40
N TYR A 252 10.70 3.35 19.88
CA TYR A 252 9.48 2.58 20.13
C TYR A 252 9.82 1.13 20.53
N THR A 253 9.40 0.73 21.73
CA THR A 253 9.63 -0.63 22.24
C THR A 253 8.59 -1.63 21.71
N SER A 254 7.38 -1.15 21.46
CA SER A 254 6.25 -1.93 20.98
C SER A 254 5.32 -1.08 20.10
N THR A 255 4.41 -1.73 19.39
CA THR A 255 3.36 -1.03 18.64
C THR A 255 2.52 -0.14 19.55
N MET A 256 2.15 -0.61 20.75
CA MET A 256 1.36 0.17 21.70
C MET A 256 2.14 1.38 22.24
N ASP A 257 3.44 1.20 22.48
CA ASP A 257 4.35 2.30 22.84
C ASP A 257 4.42 3.35 21.72
N CYS A 258 4.49 2.92 20.45
CA CYS A 258 4.42 3.83 19.31
C CYS A 258 3.11 4.62 19.25
N TRP A 259 1.96 3.98 19.50
CA TRP A 259 0.68 4.69 19.57
C TRP A 259 0.68 5.75 20.68
N ARG A 260 1.08 5.38 21.89
CA ARG A 260 1.09 6.29 23.06
C ARG A 260 2.05 7.45 22.85
N LYS A 261 3.29 7.18 22.47
CA LYS A 261 4.31 8.22 22.24
C LYS A 261 3.93 9.15 21.10
N LEU A 262 3.37 8.62 20.01
CA LEU A 262 2.94 9.46 18.89
C LEU A 262 1.78 10.39 19.29
N ALA A 263 0.80 9.88 20.05
CA ALA A 263 -0.29 10.69 20.57
C ALA A 263 0.19 11.76 21.57
N ALA A 264 1.10 11.40 22.48
CA ALA A 264 1.62 12.31 23.51
C ALA A 264 2.56 13.39 22.95
N ALA A 265 3.45 13.03 22.02
CA ALA A 265 4.49 13.93 21.53
C ALA A 265 4.05 14.78 20.32
N GLU A 266 3.21 14.24 19.42
CA GLU A 266 2.81 14.92 18.18
C GLU A 266 1.30 15.20 18.09
N GLY A 267 0.50 14.71 19.04
CA GLY A 267 -0.95 14.84 19.07
C GLY A 267 -1.68 13.91 18.09
N TYR A 268 -3.02 13.84 18.20
CA TYR A 268 -3.84 12.94 17.37
C TYR A 268 -3.80 13.24 15.86
N ARG A 269 -3.48 14.48 15.47
CA ARG A 269 -3.33 14.85 14.05
C ARG A 269 -2.13 14.17 13.41
N ALA A 270 -1.14 13.73 14.19
CA ALA A 270 0.06 13.06 13.70
C ALA A 270 -0.26 11.74 12.99
N PHE A 271 -1.29 11.02 13.45
CA PHE A 271 -1.74 9.79 12.80
C PHE A 271 -2.19 9.98 11.36
N PHE A 272 -2.60 11.19 10.99
CA PHE A 272 -3.12 11.53 9.66
C PHE A 272 -2.11 12.33 8.80
N LYS A 273 -0.84 12.46 9.24
CA LYS A 273 0.22 13.09 8.42
C LYS A 273 0.39 12.33 7.09
N GLY A 274 0.16 13.05 5.99
CA GLY A 274 0.20 12.48 4.64
C GLY A 274 -1.12 11.83 4.17
N ALA A 275 -2.19 11.83 4.97
CA ALA A 275 -3.46 11.21 4.58
C ALA A 275 -4.01 11.83 3.28
N PHE A 276 -3.97 13.15 3.14
CA PHE A 276 -4.37 13.83 1.90
C PHE A 276 -3.49 13.43 0.70
N SER A 277 -2.17 13.37 0.87
CA SER A 277 -1.25 12.86 -0.17
C SER A 277 -1.58 11.41 -0.57
N ASN A 278 -2.01 10.59 0.39
CA ASN A 278 -2.43 9.21 0.14
C ASN A 278 -3.71 9.13 -0.68
N ILE A 279 -4.66 10.06 -0.48
CA ILE A 279 -5.88 10.18 -1.29
C ILE A 279 -5.49 10.53 -2.73
N LEU A 280 -4.68 11.59 -2.92
CA LEU A 280 -4.20 11.98 -4.26
C LEU A 280 -3.48 10.83 -4.97
N ARG A 281 -2.63 10.09 -4.26
CA ARG A 281 -1.98 8.89 -4.78
C ARG A 281 -3.00 7.82 -5.19
N GLY A 282 -4.01 7.56 -4.35
CA GLY A 282 -5.04 6.55 -4.61
C GLY A 282 -5.87 6.88 -5.85
N THR A 283 -6.38 8.11 -5.92
CA THR A 283 -7.18 8.60 -7.06
C THR A 283 -6.34 8.69 -8.33
N GLY A 284 -5.12 9.23 -8.26
CA GLY A 284 -4.21 9.28 -9.41
C GLY A 284 -3.88 7.89 -9.94
N GLY A 285 -3.63 6.91 -9.07
CA GLY A 285 -3.33 5.54 -9.48
C GLY A 285 -4.51 4.88 -10.19
N ALA A 286 -5.73 5.12 -9.69
CA ALA A 286 -6.96 4.64 -10.31
C ALA A 286 -7.24 5.30 -11.67
N LEU A 287 -6.99 6.62 -11.80
CA LEU A 287 -7.11 7.33 -13.06
C LEU A 287 -6.11 6.82 -14.10
N VAL A 288 -4.85 6.63 -13.72
CA VAL A 288 -3.83 6.09 -14.64
C VAL A 288 -4.22 4.72 -15.17
N LEU A 289 -4.76 3.84 -14.31
CA LEU A 289 -5.27 2.54 -14.75
C LEU A 289 -6.46 2.68 -15.71
N ALA A 290 -7.43 3.54 -15.38
CA ALA A 290 -8.59 3.76 -16.25
C ALA A 290 -8.19 4.30 -17.64
N PHE A 291 -7.28 5.28 -17.70
CA PHE A 291 -6.76 5.80 -18.97
C PHE A 291 -5.95 4.75 -19.74
N TYR A 292 -5.13 3.96 -19.04
CA TYR A 292 -4.36 2.89 -19.67
C TYR A 292 -5.27 1.84 -20.33
N ASP A 293 -6.35 1.45 -19.66
CA ASP A 293 -7.31 0.49 -20.21
C ASP A 293 -8.05 1.04 -21.44
N GLU A 294 -8.44 2.32 -21.42
CA GLU A 294 -9.04 2.96 -22.60
C GLU A 294 -8.06 3.07 -23.78
N LEU A 295 -6.80 3.41 -23.51
CA LEU A 295 -5.75 3.42 -24.55
C LEU A 295 -5.55 2.04 -25.16
N GLN A 296 -5.52 0.97 -24.35
CA GLN A 296 -5.41 -0.39 -24.85
C GLN A 296 -6.60 -0.78 -25.75
N LYS A 297 -7.83 -0.37 -25.40
CA LYS A 297 -9.01 -0.61 -26.25
C LYS A 297 -8.89 0.09 -27.59
N ILE A 298 -8.42 1.34 -27.61
CA ILE A 298 -8.22 2.11 -28.85
C ILE A 298 -7.16 1.45 -29.74
N ILE A 299 -6.01 1.07 -29.17
CA ILE A 299 -4.93 0.40 -29.91
C ILE A 299 -5.42 -0.93 -30.50
N LYS A 300 -6.12 -1.75 -29.72
CA LYS A 300 -6.69 -3.02 -30.23
C LYS A 300 -7.70 -2.80 -31.36
N LYS A 301 -8.51 -1.74 -31.30
CA LYS A 301 -9.44 -1.37 -32.39
C LYS A 301 -8.73 -0.83 -33.64
N SER A 302 -7.58 -0.18 -33.50
CA SER A 302 -6.79 0.35 -34.63
C SER A 302 -5.93 -0.71 -35.32
N THR A 303 -5.75 -1.88 -34.69
CA THR A 303 -4.92 -2.98 -35.20
C THR A 303 -5.78 -4.18 -35.65
N ALA A 304 -7.11 -4.05 -35.57
CA ALA A 304 -8.10 -5.01 -36.05
C ALA A 304 -8.77 -4.44 -37.31
#